data_AF-A0A7D5QZ36-F1
#
_entry.id   AF-A0A7D5QZ36-F1
#
_cell.length_a   1.000
_cell.length_b   1.000
_cell.length_c   1.000
_cell.angle_alpha   90.00
_cell.angle_beta   90.00
_cell.angle_gamma   90.00
#
_symmetry.space_group_name_H-M   'P 1'
#
loop_
_entity.id
_entity.type
_entity.pdbx_description
1 polymer ?
#
loop_
_entity_poly.entity_id
_entity_poly.type
_entity_poly.pdbx_seq_one_letter_code
_entity_poly.pdbx_strand_id
1 'polypeptide(L)'
;MNKKTTTLTITTITLATILLTSGFGLSSVHAQLSKNNTTEIKLVTSSSLGNHSVIFQVCANDYTMRAPEVILTSDSQVKSVKLNKEIAANTCKVTSTTIKAFDKNSIQLKKVDKSKINLMISDAEKRLTNIKSKISDKNTQLEEAYMAFQSLSSSAKPANMKKINDVTAELVDLRKDLQDARTEYYRLLYVLRG
;
A
#
# COMPACT_ATOMS: atom_id res chain seq x y z
N MET A 1 -28.73 -65.43 -4.07
CA MET A 1 -28.07 -64.36 -3.30
C MET A 1 -28.79 -63.04 -3.57
N ASN A 2 -29.80 -62.72 -2.76
CA ASN A 2 -30.60 -61.49 -2.90
C ASN A 2 -30.19 -60.52 -1.78
N LYS A 3 -29.52 -59.42 -2.14
CA LYS A 3 -29.24 -58.31 -1.21
C LYS A 3 -30.45 -57.37 -1.20
N LYS A 4 -31.18 -57.34 -0.09
CA LYS A 4 -32.20 -56.32 0.20
C LYS A 4 -31.51 -55.08 0.75
N THR A 5 -31.76 -53.94 0.13
CA THR A 5 -31.30 -52.61 0.52
C THR A 5 -32.25 -52.04 1.57
N THR A 6 -31.74 -51.75 2.76
CA THR A 6 -32.52 -51.13 3.86
C THR A 6 -32.21 -49.64 3.91
N THR A 7 -33.21 -48.83 3.63
CA THR A 7 -33.20 -47.36 3.73
C THR A 7 -33.35 -46.95 5.19
N LEU A 8 -32.44 -46.14 5.71
CA LEU A 8 -32.51 -45.53 7.04
C LEU A 8 -32.78 -44.02 6.88
N THR A 9 -34.01 -43.61 7.15
CA THR A 9 -34.42 -42.22 7.35
C THR A 9 -34.07 -41.79 8.77
N ILE A 10 -33.21 -40.77 8.90
CA ILE A 10 -32.90 -40.13 10.19
C ILE A 10 -33.66 -38.80 10.23
N THR A 11 -34.76 -38.78 10.97
CA THR A 11 -35.45 -37.58 11.45
C THR A 11 -34.66 -36.99 12.62
N THR A 12 -34.06 -35.82 12.43
CA THR A 12 -33.51 -35.01 13.54
C THR A 12 -34.51 -33.95 13.97
N ILE A 13 -34.79 -33.94 15.27
CA ILE A 13 -35.76 -33.11 15.97
C ILE A 13 -35.01 -32.02 16.73
N THR A 14 -35.56 -30.80 16.68
CA THR A 14 -35.44 -29.64 17.62
C THR A 14 -34.10 -28.91 17.81
N LEU A 15 -34.14 -27.56 17.77
CA LEU A 15 -34.33 -26.73 18.97
C LEU A 15 -34.60 -25.27 18.57
N ALA A 16 -35.79 -24.76 18.88
CA ALA A 16 -36.10 -23.34 18.78
C ALA A 16 -35.55 -22.63 20.03
N THR A 17 -34.60 -21.71 19.83
CA THR A 17 -34.15 -20.79 20.87
C THR A 17 -34.79 -19.44 20.65
N ILE A 18 -35.72 -19.09 21.54
CA ILE A 18 -36.31 -17.75 21.67
C ILE A 18 -35.35 -16.95 22.55
N LEU A 19 -34.66 -15.96 21.97
CA LEU A 19 -33.94 -14.94 22.73
C LEU A 19 -34.80 -13.67 22.80
N LEU A 20 -35.34 -13.42 23.99
CA LEU A 20 -35.94 -12.16 24.40
C LEU A 20 -34.85 -11.07 24.37
N THR A 21 -35.00 -10.08 23.49
CA THR A 21 -34.22 -8.83 23.55
C THR A 21 -35.10 -7.75 24.18
N SER A 22 -34.85 -7.49 25.47
CA SER A 22 -35.30 -6.27 26.14
C SER A 22 -34.46 -5.10 25.66
N GLY A 23 -35.17 -3.98 25.41
CA GLY A 23 -34.65 -2.82 24.72
C GLY A 23 -33.53 -2.08 25.45
N PHE A 24 -32.50 -1.74 24.68
CA PHE A 24 -31.69 -0.55 24.87
C PHE A 24 -31.70 0.19 23.54
N GLY A 25 -32.41 1.32 23.50
CA GLY A 25 -32.41 2.25 22.38
C GLY A 25 -31.06 2.94 22.26
N LEU A 26 -30.15 2.35 21.48
CA LEU A 26 -29.02 3.07 20.92
C LEU A 26 -29.50 3.70 19.62
N SER A 27 -29.66 5.02 19.60
CA SER A 27 -29.93 5.79 18.39
C SER A 27 -28.85 5.47 17.34
N SER A 28 -29.24 4.75 16.30
CA SER A 28 -28.40 4.40 15.16
C SER A 28 -28.15 5.66 14.32
N VAL A 29 -27.06 6.37 14.63
CA VAL A 29 -26.51 7.36 13.70
C VAL A 29 -26.06 6.59 12.46
N HIS A 30 -26.89 6.64 11.42
CA HIS A 30 -26.56 6.14 10.10
C HIS A 30 -25.49 7.06 9.50
N ALA A 31 -24.22 6.66 9.62
CA ALA A 31 -23.20 7.16 8.71
C ALA A 31 -23.53 6.62 7.31
N GLN A 32 -23.90 7.52 6.39
CA GLN A 32 -24.16 7.17 5.00
C GLN A 32 -22.89 6.59 4.37
N LEU A 33 -23.00 5.34 3.92
CA LEU A 33 -21.97 4.63 3.18
C LEU A 33 -21.79 5.27 1.79
N SER A 34 -20.75 6.09 1.63
CA SER A 34 -20.35 6.61 0.31
C SER A 34 -19.27 5.69 -0.28
N LYS A 35 -19.68 4.85 -1.24
CA LYS A 35 -18.78 4.07 -2.10
C LYS A 35 -18.02 5.02 -3.02
N ASN A 36 -16.91 5.61 -2.55
CA ASN A 36 -15.93 6.30 -3.40
C ASN A 36 -14.61 6.53 -2.64
N ASN A 37 -13.63 5.63 -2.75
CA ASN A 37 -12.22 5.85 -2.38
C ASN A 37 -11.96 6.49 -0.99
N THR A 38 -12.79 6.13 0.00
CA THR A 38 -13.18 7.04 1.07
C THR A 38 -12.45 6.74 2.38
N THR A 39 -11.80 7.77 2.93
CA THR A 39 -11.58 7.85 4.36
C THR A 39 -12.96 7.91 5.02
N GLU A 40 -13.32 6.89 5.79
CA GLU A 40 -14.66 6.78 6.34
C GLU A 40 -14.64 7.03 7.85
N ILE A 41 -15.52 7.92 8.33
CA ILE A 41 -15.76 8.08 9.76
C ILE A 41 -16.67 6.94 10.20
N LYS A 42 -16.16 6.06 11.07
CA LYS A 42 -16.95 4.93 11.56
C LYS A 42 -17.71 5.27 12.84
N LEU A 43 -17.15 6.11 13.69
CA LEU A 43 -17.77 6.44 14.97
C LEU A 43 -17.24 7.76 15.55
N VAL A 44 -18.14 8.61 16.05
CA VAL A 44 -17.79 9.77 16.88
C VAL A 44 -18.46 9.62 18.24
N THR A 45 -17.68 9.39 19.29
CA THR A 45 -18.15 9.33 20.68
C THR A 45 -17.67 10.55 21.46
N SER A 46 -18.55 11.18 22.23
CA SER A 46 -18.21 12.31 23.11
C SER A 46 -17.65 11.77 24.43
N SER A 47 -16.49 12.25 24.87
CA SER A 47 -15.83 11.74 26.09
C SER A 47 -15.71 12.75 27.24
N SER A 48 -16.12 14.01 27.07
CA SER A 48 -16.35 15.04 28.12
C SER A 48 -16.53 16.40 27.44
N LEU A 49 -16.86 17.45 28.21
CA LEU A 49 -16.96 18.87 27.81
C LEU A 49 -16.10 19.26 26.59
N GLY A 50 -16.67 19.16 25.39
CA GLY A 50 -16.06 19.59 24.12
C GLY A 50 -15.00 18.66 23.51
N ASN A 51 -14.69 17.49 24.09
CA ASN A 51 -13.76 16.52 23.50
C ASN A 51 -14.53 15.34 22.87
N HIS A 52 -14.23 15.07 21.60
CA HIS A 52 -14.84 13.98 20.83
C HIS A 52 -13.77 13.00 20.35
N SER A 53 -13.97 11.72 20.64
CA SER A 53 -13.20 10.62 20.09
C SER A 53 -13.77 10.25 18.72
N VAL A 54 -12.93 10.32 17.70
CA VAL A 54 -13.26 10.02 16.32
C VAL A 54 -12.50 8.77 15.91
N ILE A 55 -13.25 7.74 15.51
CA ILE A 55 -12.72 6.50 14.93
C ILE A 55 -12.99 6.55 13.43
N PHE A 56 -11.95 6.35 12.64
CA PHE A 56 -12.04 6.38 11.19
C PHE A 56 -11.17 5.31 10.55
N GLN A 57 -11.53 4.93 9.33
CA GLN A 57 -10.81 3.97 8.52
C GLN A 57 -10.24 4.65 7.28
N VAL A 58 -9.02 4.30 6.93
CA VAL A 58 -8.34 4.76 5.71
C VAL A 58 -7.96 3.55 4.88
N CYS A 59 -8.43 3.51 3.63
CA CYS A 59 -8.21 2.40 2.72
C CYS A 59 -7.25 2.79 1.60
N ALA A 60 -6.28 1.91 1.34
CA ALA A 60 -5.49 1.91 0.12
C ALA A 60 -6.20 1.07 -0.94
N ASN A 61 -6.31 1.62 -2.15
CA ASN A 61 -6.90 0.93 -3.29
C ASN A 61 -5.86 0.01 -3.95
N ASP A 62 -5.68 0.10 -5.25
CA ASP A 62 -4.74 -0.68 -6.06
C ASP A 62 -3.26 -0.33 -5.87
N TYR A 63 -2.94 0.67 -5.04
CA TYR A 63 -1.57 1.08 -4.75
C TYR A 63 -1.29 1.17 -3.24
N THR A 64 -0.04 0.94 -2.87
CA THR A 64 0.44 1.12 -1.50
C THR A 64 0.49 2.61 -1.16
N MET A 65 -0.22 3.02 -0.11
CA MET A 65 -0.17 4.39 0.41
C MET A 65 0.95 4.54 1.44
N ARG A 66 1.93 5.38 1.14
CA ARG A 66 3.02 5.76 2.03
C ARG A 66 2.71 7.10 2.68
N ALA A 67 3.05 7.22 3.96
CA ALA A 67 2.78 8.37 4.82
C ALA A 67 1.34 8.96 4.68
N PRO A 68 0.29 8.11 4.80
CA PRO A 68 -1.08 8.59 4.71
C PRO A 68 -1.41 9.54 5.85
N GLU A 69 -2.16 10.58 5.51
CA GLU A 69 -2.47 11.70 6.40
C GLU A 69 -3.93 12.12 6.22
N VAL A 70 -4.56 12.44 7.35
CA VAL A 70 -5.96 12.87 7.41
C VAL A 70 -6.03 14.16 8.20
N ILE A 71 -6.75 15.14 7.65
CA ILE A 71 -7.07 16.38 8.34
C ILE A 71 -8.46 16.23 8.96
N LEU A 72 -8.49 16.36 10.28
CA LEU A 72 -9.70 16.41 11.07
C LEU A 72 -10.01 17.87 11.39
N THR A 73 -11.17 18.34 10.98
CA THR A 73 -11.61 19.74 11.17
C THR A 73 -12.88 19.75 11.99
N SER A 74 -13.02 20.72 12.89
CA SER A 74 -14.25 21.05 13.61
C SER A 74 -14.42 22.57 13.63
N ASP A 75 -15.51 23.02 14.24
CA ASP A 75 -15.74 24.43 14.59
C ASP A 75 -14.66 25.04 15.51
N SER A 76 -13.92 24.20 16.26
CA SER A 76 -13.02 24.64 17.32
C SER A 76 -11.56 24.31 17.08
N GLN A 77 -11.27 23.35 16.19
CA GLN A 77 -9.93 22.82 16.01
C GLN A 77 -9.71 22.26 14.60
N VAL A 78 -8.47 22.39 14.12
CA VAL A 78 -7.96 21.61 12.99
C VAL A 78 -6.81 20.76 13.50
N LYS A 79 -6.81 19.47 13.16
CA LYS A 79 -5.81 18.50 13.58
C LYS A 79 -5.39 17.61 12.42
N SER A 80 -4.09 17.58 12.12
CA SER A 80 -3.53 16.59 11.21
C SER A 80 -3.21 15.30 11.97
N VAL A 81 -3.64 14.18 11.40
CA VAL A 81 -3.37 12.83 11.89
C VAL A 81 -2.53 12.10 10.84
N LYS A 82 -1.23 11.97 11.13
CA LYS A 82 -0.32 11.12 10.36
C LYS A 82 -0.50 9.67 10.81
N LEU A 83 -0.80 8.79 9.88
CA LEU A 83 -1.03 7.37 10.16
C LEU A 83 0.29 6.59 10.11
N ASN A 84 0.19 5.26 10.25
CA ASN A 84 1.31 4.34 10.03
C ASN A 84 2.08 4.66 8.75
N LYS A 85 3.38 4.37 8.73
CA LYS A 85 4.27 4.69 7.61
C LYS A 85 3.75 4.18 6.26
N GLU A 86 3.00 3.08 6.26
CA GLU A 86 2.48 2.44 5.05
C GLU A 86 1.13 1.75 5.27
N ILE A 87 0.27 1.81 4.25
CA ILE A 87 -0.95 1.00 4.10
C ILE A 87 -0.81 0.25 2.77
N ALA A 88 -0.68 -1.07 2.84
CA ALA A 88 -0.54 -1.93 1.67
C ALA A 88 -1.78 -1.82 0.77
N ALA A 89 -1.58 -2.00 -0.55
CA ALA A 89 -2.67 -2.02 -1.51
C ALA A 89 -3.80 -2.98 -1.10
N ASN A 90 -5.04 -2.58 -1.34
CA ASN A 90 -6.29 -3.27 -1.04
C ASN A 90 -6.50 -3.57 0.45
N THR A 91 -5.80 -2.85 1.32
CA THR A 91 -5.98 -2.95 2.77
C THR A 91 -6.44 -1.63 3.37
N CYS A 92 -7.08 -1.73 4.53
CA CYS A 92 -7.52 -0.57 5.28
C CYS A 92 -6.93 -0.58 6.68
N LYS A 93 -6.68 0.60 7.23
CA LYS A 93 -6.28 0.78 8.64
C LYS A 93 -7.32 1.61 9.36
N VAL A 94 -7.78 1.09 10.50
CA VAL A 94 -8.63 1.82 11.43
C VAL A 94 -7.72 2.54 12.42
N THR A 95 -8.04 3.80 12.71
CA THR A 95 -7.35 4.60 13.71
C THR A 95 -8.37 5.39 14.51
N SER A 96 -7.94 5.95 15.64
CA SER A 96 -8.75 6.84 16.45
C SER A 96 -7.94 8.03 16.90
N THR A 97 -8.60 9.16 17.07
CA THR A 97 -8.01 10.36 17.67
C THR A 97 -9.07 11.16 18.40
N THR A 98 -8.64 12.10 19.24
CA THR A 98 -9.54 13.07 19.87
C THR A 98 -9.43 14.43 19.19
N ILE A 99 -10.55 15.11 19.00
CA ILE A 99 -10.66 16.50 18.55
C ILE A 99 -11.57 17.30 19.48
N LYS A 100 -11.26 18.58 19.66
CA LYS A 100 -12.15 19.54 20.33
C LYS A 100 -13.22 20.05 19.38
N ALA A 101 -14.48 20.03 19.80
CA ALA A 101 -15.58 20.64 19.04
C ALA A 101 -16.71 21.07 19.99
N PHE A 102 -17.30 22.24 19.77
CA PHE A 102 -18.52 22.65 20.50
C PHE A 102 -19.73 21.94 19.90
N ASP A 103 -19.84 21.91 18.57
CA ASP A 103 -20.81 21.11 17.84
C ASP A 103 -20.18 19.81 17.29
N LYS A 104 -20.74 18.66 17.68
CA LYS A 104 -20.35 17.34 17.17
C LYS A 104 -20.53 17.23 15.66
N ASN A 105 -21.54 17.87 15.08
CA ASN A 105 -21.85 17.79 13.65
C ASN A 105 -20.88 18.62 12.80
N SER A 106 -20.09 19.49 13.40
CA SER A 106 -19.04 20.25 12.71
C SER A 106 -17.81 19.41 12.35
N ILE A 107 -17.67 18.21 12.93
CA ILE A 107 -16.50 17.36 12.77
C ILE A 107 -16.48 16.74 11.37
N GLN A 108 -15.45 17.07 10.60
CA GLN A 108 -15.23 16.62 9.23
C GLN A 108 -13.85 15.97 9.06
N LEU A 109 -13.78 14.93 8.25
CA LEU A 109 -12.55 14.27 7.85
C LEU A 109 -12.22 14.57 6.38
N LYS A 110 -10.97 14.93 6.11
CA LYS A 110 -10.45 15.06 4.75
C LYS A 110 -9.14 14.29 4.61
N LYS A 111 -9.05 13.41 3.60
CA LYS A 111 -7.78 12.76 3.24
C LYS A 111 -6.84 13.80 2.61
N VAL A 112 -5.56 13.79 2.99
CA VAL A 112 -4.55 14.50 2.21
C VAL A 112 -4.25 13.66 0.97
N ASP A 113 -4.48 14.23 -0.21
CA ASP A 113 -4.23 13.53 -1.46
C ASP A 113 -2.72 13.50 -1.77
N LYS A 114 -2.10 12.37 -1.46
CA LYS A 114 -0.73 12.04 -1.82
C LYS A 114 -0.67 10.91 -2.88
N SER A 115 -1.76 10.67 -3.61
CA SER A 115 -1.85 9.57 -4.59
C SER A 115 -0.81 9.71 -5.70
N LYS A 116 -0.73 10.89 -6.33
CA LYS A 116 0.22 11.18 -7.41
C LYS A 116 1.67 10.88 -7.02
N ILE A 117 2.11 11.36 -5.86
CA ILE A 117 3.48 11.12 -5.39
C ILE A 117 3.71 9.64 -5.02
N ASN A 118 2.71 8.94 -4.48
CA ASN A 118 2.80 7.50 -4.22
C ASN A 118 2.92 6.67 -5.50
N LEU A 119 2.21 7.07 -6.57
CA LEU A 119 2.35 6.46 -7.89
C LEU A 119 3.75 6.69 -8.46
N MET A 120 4.25 7.93 -8.42
CA MET A 120 5.61 8.26 -8.86
C MET A 120 6.68 7.47 -8.11
N ILE A 121 6.52 7.28 -6.79
CA ILE A 121 7.44 6.45 -5.99
C ILE A 121 7.40 4.99 -6.46
N SER A 122 6.21 4.44 -6.67
CA SER A 122 6.04 3.06 -7.13
C SER A 122 6.66 2.83 -8.51
N ASP A 123 6.55 3.81 -9.42
CA ASP A 123 7.18 3.74 -10.73
C ASP A 123 8.71 3.89 -10.65
N ALA A 124 9.22 4.76 -9.77
CA ALA A 124 10.65 4.88 -9.51
C ALA A 124 11.25 3.58 -8.96
N GLU A 125 10.55 2.87 -8.07
CA GLU A 125 10.96 1.55 -7.57
C GLU A 125 11.01 0.50 -8.68
N LYS A 126 10.01 0.46 -9.56
CA LYS A 126 10.00 -0.44 -10.72
C LYS A 126 11.20 -0.15 -11.63
N ARG A 127 11.49 1.13 -11.91
CA ARG A 127 12.64 1.55 -12.71
C ARG A 127 13.95 1.11 -12.06
N LEU A 128 14.11 1.30 -10.75
CA LEU A 128 15.29 0.84 -10.00
C LEU A 128 15.50 -0.67 -10.11
N THR A 129 14.44 -1.45 -9.93
CA THR A 129 14.48 -2.92 -10.05
C THR A 129 14.88 -3.34 -11.45
N ASN A 130 14.31 -2.73 -12.49
CA ASN A 130 14.66 -3.01 -13.89
C ASN A 130 16.13 -2.70 -14.20
N ILE A 131 16.63 -1.52 -13.79
CA ILE A 131 18.04 -1.15 -14.02
C ILE A 131 18.98 -2.11 -13.30
N LYS A 132 18.68 -2.51 -12.06
CA LYS A 132 19.48 -3.51 -11.33
C LYS A 132 19.52 -4.85 -12.06
N SER A 133 18.38 -5.31 -12.60
CA SER A 133 18.33 -6.53 -13.41
C SER A 133 19.24 -6.42 -14.63
N LYS A 134 19.12 -5.33 -15.40
CA LYS A 134 19.96 -5.09 -16.58
C LYS A 134 21.46 -5.05 -16.25
N ILE A 135 21.83 -4.44 -15.13
CA ILE A 135 23.24 -4.45 -14.66
C ILE A 135 23.69 -5.88 -14.37
N SER A 136 22.86 -6.68 -13.69
CA SER A 136 23.17 -8.08 -13.42
C SER A 136 23.41 -8.85 -14.72
N ASP A 137 22.49 -8.75 -15.68
CA ASP A 137 22.57 -9.42 -16.97
C ASP A 137 23.84 -9.00 -17.74
N LYS A 138 24.18 -7.70 -17.70
CA LYS A 138 25.38 -7.17 -18.36
C LYS A 138 26.68 -7.59 -17.68
N ASN A 139 26.69 -7.73 -16.34
CA ASN A 139 27.85 -8.30 -15.65
C ASN A 139 28.08 -9.75 -16.06
N THR A 140 27.03 -10.56 -16.16
CA THR A 140 27.14 -11.94 -16.66
C THR A 140 27.66 -11.98 -18.11
N GLN A 141 27.13 -11.14 -19.00
CA GLN A 141 27.64 -11.02 -20.37
C GLN A 141 29.12 -10.62 -20.43
N LEU A 142 29.55 -9.74 -19.51
CA LEU A 142 30.93 -9.30 -19.41
C LEU A 142 31.85 -10.45 -18.96
N GLU A 143 31.45 -11.20 -17.93
CA GLU A 143 32.17 -12.39 -17.45
C GLU A 143 32.33 -13.43 -18.56
N GLU A 144 31.25 -13.75 -19.27
CA GLU A 144 31.28 -14.65 -20.42
C GLU A 144 32.24 -14.17 -21.52
N ALA A 145 32.22 -12.86 -21.82
CA ALA A 145 33.10 -12.27 -22.82
C ALA A 145 34.57 -12.34 -22.41
N TYR A 146 34.88 -12.15 -21.12
CA TYR A 146 36.23 -12.31 -20.58
C TYR A 146 36.70 -13.76 -20.61
N MET A 147 35.85 -14.72 -20.27
CA MET A 147 36.19 -16.14 -20.34
C MET A 147 36.45 -16.59 -21.77
N ALA A 148 35.61 -16.13 -22.72
CA ALA A 148 35.83 -16.36 -24.14
C ALA A 148 37.12 -15.69 -24.62
N PHE A 149 37.42 -14.45 -24.19
CA PHE A 149 38.66 -13.77 -24.58
C PHE A 149 39.93 -14.53 -24.15
N GLN A 150 39.90 -15.14 -22.95
CA GLN A 150 41.03 -15.93 -22.43
C GLN A 150 41.27 -17.23 -23.21
N SER A 151 40.23 -17.83 -23.79
CA SER A 151 40.33 -19.10 -24.52
C SER A 151 40.63 -18.95 -26.03
N LEU A 152 40.71 -17.72 -26.55
CA LEU A 152 40.87 -17.47 -27.99
C LEU A 152 42.32 -17.37 -28.47
N SER A 153 42.54 -17.85 -29.70
CA SER A 153 43.77 -17.63 -30.47
C SER A 153 43.93 -16.15 -30.88
N SER A 154 45.17 -15.75 -31.20
CA SER A 154 45.56 -14.35 -31.39
C SER A 154 44.72 -13.56 -32.41
N SER A 155 44.16 -14.21 -33.43
CA SER A 155 43.37 -13.57 -34.49
C SER A 155 41.94 -13.20 -34.09
N ALA A 156 41.35 -13.86 -33.08
CA ALA A 156 39.97 -13.61 -32.64
C ALA A 156 39.86 -12.61 -31.47
N LYS A 157 40.99 -12.29 -30.82
CA LYS A 157 41.06 -11.37 -29.68
C LYS A 157 40.51 -9.95 -29.95
N PRO A 158 40.73 -9.31 -31.12
CA PRO A 158 40.24 -7.95 -31.36
C PRO A 158 38.71 -7.83 -31.33
N ALA A 159 37.98 -8.81 -31.87
CA ALA A 159 36.51 -8.78 -31.90
C ALA A 159 35.91 -8.96 -30.49
N ASN A 160 36.47 -9.87 -29.69
CA ASN A 160 36.06 -10.04 -28.30
C ASN A 160 36.39 -8.82 -27.44
N MET A 161 37.54 -8.18 -27.68
CA MET A 161 37.90 -6.94 -26.99
C MET A 161 36.89 -5.82 -27.28
N LYS A 162 36.41 -5.71 -28.53
CA LYS A 162 35.33 -4.78 -28.87
C LYS A 162 34.05 -5.09 -28.07
N LYS A 163 33.64 -6.36 -28.00
CA LYS A 163 32.45 -6.76 -27.22
C LYS A 163 32.60 -6.42 -25.73
N ILE A 164 33.78 -6.65 -25.15
CA ILE A 164 34.09 -6.27 -23.75
C ILE A 164 33.95 -4.76 -23.56
N ASN A 165 34.51 -3.96 -24.48
CA ASN A 165 34.43 -2.50 -24.41
C ASN A 165 32.98 -2.01 -24.54
N ASP A 166 32.21 -2.56 -25.49
CA ASP A 166 30.81 -2.20 -25.70
C ASP A 166 29.96 -2.50 -24.46
N VAL A 167 30.07 -3.70 -23.88
CA VAL A 167 29.36 -4.08 -22.65
C VAL A 167 29.79 -3.22 -21.45
N THR A 168 31.09 -2.89 -21.37
CA THR A 168 31.62 -2.02 -20.32
C THR A 168 31.04 -0.60 -20.42
N ALA A 169 30.93 -0.04 -21.63
CA ALA A 169 30.32 1.25 -21.86
C ALA A 169 28.84 1.27 -21.45
N GLU A 170 28.08 0.26 -21.86
CA GLU A 170 26.66 0.11 -21.46
C GLU A 170 26.51 -0.02 -19.93
N LEU A 171 27.43 -0.70 -19.25
CA LEU A 171 27.44 -0.80 -17.79
C LEU A 171 27.71 0.55 -17.11
N VAL A 172 28.56 1.39 -17.69
CA VAL A 172 28.79 2.75 -17.18
C VAL A 172 27.50 3.56 -17.27
N ASP A 173 26.82 3.51 -18.41
CA ASP A 173 25.54 4.20 -18.61
C ASP A 173 24.44 3.69 -17.67
N LEU A 174 24.30 2.37 -17.52
CA LEU A 174 23.33 1.79 -16.58
C LEU A 174 23.61 2.17 -15.12
N ARG A 175 24.89 2.29 -14.72
CA ARG A 175 25.26 2.73 -13.37
C ARG A 175 24.92 4.21 -13.16
N LYS A 176 25.09 5.04 -14.18
CA LYS A 176 24.65 6.44 -14.17
C LYS A 176 23.13 6.52 -14.03
N ASP A 177 22.39 5.80 -14.86
CA ASP A 177 20.93 5.71 -14.80
C ASP A 177 20.43 5.23 -13.43
N LEU A 178 21.13 4.26 -12.82
CA LEU A 178 20.80 3.78 -11.49
C LEU A 178 20.95 4.89 -10.44
N GLN A 179 22.02 5.69 -10.53
CA GLN A 179 22.26 6.80 -9.62
C GLN A 179 21.21 7.90 -9.78
N ASP A 180 20.85 8.24 -11.01
CA ASP A 180 19.83 9.24 -11.32
C ASP A 180 18.45 8.77 -10.82
N ALA A 181 18.08 7.51 -11.08
CA ALA A 181 16.84 6.92 -10.58
C ALA A 181 16.78 6.85 -9.04
N ARG A 182 17.92 6.57 -8.37
CA ARG A 182 17.99 6.61 -6.90
C ARG A 182 17.75 8.02 -6.37
N THR A 183 18.37 9.01 -7.00
CA THR A 183 18.23 10.42 -6.63
C THR A 183 16.77 10.87 -6.73
N GLU A 184 16.11 10.54 -7.85
CA GLU A 184 14.68 10.79 -8.04
C GLU A 184 13.83 10.11 -6.95
N TYR A 185 14.06 8.81 -6.71
CA TYR A 185 13.33 8.06 -5.69
C TYR A 185 13.44 8.70 -4.29
N TYR A 186 14.65 9.07 -3.86
CA TYR A 186 14.85 9.71 -2.56
C TYR A 186 14.26 11.13 -2.50
N ARG A 187 14.30 11.89 -3.60
CA ARG A 187 13.63 13.19 -3.70
C ARG A 187 12.12 13.04 -3.49
N LEU A 188 11.49 12.05 -4.11
CA LEU A 188 10.06 11.79 -3.94
C LEU A 188 9.73 11.37 -2.50
N LEU A 189 10.55 10.52 -1.88
CA LEU A 189 10.38 10.16 -0.47
C LEU A 189 10.53 11.34 0.49
N TYR A 190 11.36 12.33 0.15
CA TYR A 190 11.50 13.55 0.94
C TYR A 190 10.24 14.41 0.84
N VAL A 191 9.77 14.69 -0.39
CA VAL A 191 8.55 15.48 -0.64
C VAL A 191 7.31 14.82 -0.04
N LEU A 192 7.25 13.49 0.01
CA LEU A 192 6.13 12.78 0.63
C LEU A 192 6.01 13.03 2.15
N ARG A 193 7.15 13.23 2.82
CA ARG A 193 7.25 13.36 4.28
C ARG A 193 7.18 14.81 4.78
N GLY A 194 7.60 15.76 3.95
CA GLY A 194 7.39 17.20 4.17
C GLY A 194 5.92 17.53 4.15
#